data_AF-A0A1F4U3G0-F1
#
_entry.id   AF-A0A1F4U3G0-F1
#
_cell.length_a   1.000
_cell.length_b   1.000
_cell.length_c   1.000
_cell.angle_alpha   90.00
_cell.angle_beta   90.00
_cell.angle_gamma   90.00
#
_symmetry.space_group_name_H-M   'P 1'
#
loop_
_entity.id
_entity.type
_entity.pdbx_description
1 polymer ?
#
loop_
_entity_poly.entity_id
_entity_poly.type
_entity_poly.pdbx_seq_one_letter_code
_entity_poly.pdbx_strand_id
1 'polypeptide(L)'
;MLKLRRVNKMKNSEKKTKIEILDCTIRDGGYVNCWDFDFMLARETYRALSKSGVDYVELGYHGTEKYFDKNKYGAFRFCQTRLISDICSGINGARVALMVDHGKYELGDLFGYVGSPVKLIRSAFHKNNFKEALENLIKIKKMGFEVSANFMGFVSYSKKEIKELLSTLKDLPIDYAYVADTYGSMFPDQLAVIFEPLLEIKHVRWGFHPHNNLQMAFANSLAAIKAGAQIIDSSVFGMGRGAGNLPTEVMLAYLHRQQPDKYNVIPVLNLIDHYYNDLHKQCGWGYNLPYMLSGTYGCHPNYASNLVERKEYDIEDIWNIMEAITVQNPIGFKKELVDNVLRKGIFGKKVNAGANANSRLFNGDRPRVSYINRHKEKDFLILANGPTLKQFQSDIQAFIDKYKPVVMGGNYLGGMFMPDYHVFTNKRRFVDYVGSVAKKSKLMISQHLPKEMIADYVNRDYELIYYEDSMENAFAIQDGVISANCRTVAVLLAGVALVMGAKRIFIVGMDGYMATSPKGIYHFYNEKNEAEQIDDLKEKHNWNLNYLKQIDSYMVEQGGEGLHIITPTNYKEFYKGLKNYL
;
A
#
# COMPACT_ATOMS: atom_id res chain seq x y z
N MET A 1 -16.42 -42.48 26.62
CA MET A 1 -15.64 -41.48 27.39
C MET A 1 -14.33 -41.99 28.04
N LEU A 2 -13.89 -43.26 27.88
CA LEU A 2 -12.75 -43.79 28.67
C LEU A 2 -11.45 -44.17 27.91
N LYS A 3 -11.41 -44.04 26.56
CA LYS A 3 -10.21 -44.42 25.76
C LYS A 3 -9.25 -43.28 25.36
N LEU A 4 -9.62 -42.00 25.54
CA LEU A 4 -8.73 -40.87 25.20
C LEU A 4 -7.71 -40.48 26.31
N ARG A 5 -7.80 -41.03 27.52
CA ARG A 5 -6.92 -40.66 28.65
C ARG A 5 -5.54 -41.35 28.68
N ARG A 6 -5.22 -42.26 27.75
CA ARG A 6 -4.02 -43.11 27.82
C ARG A 6 -2.88 -42.82 26.82
N VAL A 7 -3.01 -41.83 25.94
CA VAL A 7 -1.95 -41.50 24.96
C VAL A 7 -0.90 -40.50 25.52
N ASN A 8 -1.27 -39.63 26.47
CA ASN A 8 -0.39 -38.56 26.98
C ASN A 8 0.56 -38.98 28.13
N LYS A 9 1.03 -40.24 28.16
CA LYS A 9 2.05 -40.72 29.10
C LYS A 9 3.24 -41.41 28.42
N MET A 10 3.74 -40.80 27.34
CA MET A 10 5.08 -41.10 26.83
C MET A 10 5.92 -39.82 26.76
N LYS A 11 7.01 -39.84 27.54
CA LYS A 11 8.22 -39.00 27.49
C LYS A 11 8.06 -37.59 26.89
N ASN A 12 7.98 -36.59 27.77
CA ASN A 12 8.71 -35.33 27.56
C ASN A 12 9.25 -34.85 28.92
N SER A 13 10.51 -35.19 29.20
CA SER A 13 11.31 -34.66 30.32
C SER A 13 12.18 -33.48 29.91
N GLU A 14 11.95 -32.94 28.71
CA GLU A 14 12.40 -31.59 28.36
C GLU A 14 11.78 -30.61 29.36
N LYS A 15 12.59 -29.75 29.97
CA LYS A 15 12.09 -28.60 30.74
C LYS A 15 11.18 -27.80 29.81
N LYS A 16 9.86 -27.86 29.99
CA LYS A 16 8.93 -26.99 29.26
C LYS A 16 9.33 -25.54 29.54
N THR A 17 9.94 -24.88 28.56
CA THR A 17 10.27 -23.46 28.63
C THR A 17 8.98 -22.70 28.90
N LYS A 18 8.92 -21.97 30.02
CA LYS A 18 7.74 -21.17 30.39
C LYS A 18 7.67 -20.00 29.42
N ILE A 19 6.77 -20.09 28.44
CA ILE A 19 6.49 -19.03 27.49
C ILE A 19 5.63 -17.93 28.16
N GLU A 20 6.05 -16.68 28.01
CA GLU A 20 5.29 -15.50 28.39
C GLU A 20 4.55 -14.95 27.16
N ILE A 21 3.35 -14.39 27.34
CA ILE A 21 2.61 -13.69 26.27
C ILE A 21 2.49 -12.20 26.62
N LEU A 22 2.80 -11.35 25.65
CA LEU A 22 2.58 -9.91 25.70
C LEU A 22 1.50 -9.55 24.67
N ASP A 23 0.46 -8.86 25.10
CA ASP A 23 -0.51 -8.24 24.20
C ASP A 23 -0.15 -6.77 23.96
N CYS A 24 -0.13 -6.35 22.69
CA CYS A 24 0.24 -5.02 22.26
C CYS A 24 -0.89 -4.27 21.53
N THR A 25 -2.14 -4.66 21.73
CA THR A 25 -3.30 -4.10 21.00
C THR A 25 -3.41 -2.58 21.12
N ILE A 26 -3.24 -2.05 22.33
CA ILE A 26 -3.38 -0.61 22.61
C ILE A 26 -2.13 0.19 22.14
N ARG A 27 -1.02 -0.50 21.80
CA ARG A 27 0.22 0.12 21.32
C ARG A 27 0.41 -0.01 19.82
N ASP A 28 0.36 -1.21 19.25
CA ASP A 28 0.53 -1.46 17.82
C ASP A 28 -0.78 -1.22 17.06
N GLY A 29 -1.92 -1.63 17.63
CA GLY A 29 -3.23 -1.32 17.06
C GLY A 29 -3.48 0.19 16.92
N GLY A 30 -2.76 1.01 17.69
CA GLY A 30 -2.75 2.47 17.53
C GLY A 30 -2.34 2.97 16.14
N TYR A 31 -1.66 2.16 15.31
CA TYR A 31 -1.41 2.49 13.90
C TYR A 31 -2.68 2.51 13.04
N VAL A 32 -3.77 1.87 13.49
CA VAL A 32 -5.06 1.76 12.78
C VAL A 32 -5.99 2.93 13.11
N ASN A 33 -6.00 3.41 14.36
CA ASN A 33 -6.90 4.45 14.87
C ASN A 33 -6.15 5.68 15.44
N CYS A 34 -4.91 5.94 15.01
CA CYS A 34 -4.07 7.04 15.51
C CYS A 34 -3.88 7.08 17.03
N TRP A 35 -3.89 5.92 17.71
CA TRP A 35 -3.85 5.77 19.17
C TRP A 35 -5.04 6.42 19.91
N ASP A 36 -6.16 6.63 19.23
CA ASP A 36 -7.41 7.15 19.79
C ASP A 36 -8.37 6.00 20.11
N PHE A 37 -8.08 5.30 21.21
CA PHE A 37 -8.98 4.28 21.76
C PHE A 37 -9.93 4.91 22.77
N ASP A 38 -11.18 4.45 22.78
CA ASP A 38 -12.08 4.73 23.89
C ASP A 38 -11.51 4.17 25.21
N PHE A 39 -11.73 4.91 26.30
CA PHE A 39 -11.23 4.55 27.63
C PHE A 39 -11.84 3.24 28.13
N MET A 40 -13.14 3.02 27.94
CA MET A 40 -13.80 1.79 28.37
C MET A 40 -13.33 0.59 27.56
N LEU A 41 -13.17 0.73 26.23
CA LEU A 41 -12.56 -0.29 25.38
C LEU A 41 -11.15 -0.66 25.87
N ALA A 42 -10.28 0.31 26.14
CA ALA A 42 -8.92 0.05 26.60
C ALA A 42 -8.89 -0.62 28.00
N ARG A 43 -9.75 -0.18 28.92
CA ARG A 43 -9.91 -0.78 30.25
C ARG A 43 -10.45 -2.20 30.20
N GLU A 44 -11.46 -2.46 29.38
CA GLU A 44 -12.02 -3.79 29.16
C GLU A 44 -11.03 -4.72 28.46
N THR A 45 -10.20 -4.19 27.56
CA THR A 45 -9.09 -4.92 26.93
C THR A 45 -8.08 -5.39 27.96
N TYR A 46 -7.57 -4.48 28.81
CA TYR A 46 -6.69 -4.85 29.92
C TYR A 46 -7.31 -5.88 30.87
N ARG A 47 -8.60 -5.72 31.20
CA ARG A 47 -9.37 -6.65 32.07
C ARG A 47 -9.50 -8.05 31.47
N ALA A 48 -9.85 -8.13 30.18
CA ALA A 48 -10.05 -9.39 29.47
C ALA A 48 -8.73 -10.16 29.32
N LEU A 49 -7.67 -9.49 28.87
CA LEU A 49 -6.33 -10.07 28.69
C LEU A 49 -5.77 -10.59 30.03
N SER A 50 -5.90 -9.78 31.10
CA SER A 50 -5.52 -10.19 32.46
C SER A 50 -6.25 -11.46 32.93
N LYS A 51 -7.56 -11.56 32.70
CA LYS A 51 -8.36 -12.76 33.02
C LYS A 51 -8.05 -13.97 32.13
N SER A 52 -7.33 -13.76 31.04
CA SER A 52 -7.03 -14.79 30.04
C SER A 52 -5.66 -15.46 30.24
N GLY A 53 -4.89 -15.01 31.23
CA GLY A 53 -3.56 -15.55 31.53
C GLY A 53 -2.41 -14.92 30.74
N VAL A 54 -2.65 -13.78 30.08
CA VAL A 54 -1.62 -12.97 29.41
C VAL A 54 -0.65 -12.40 30.46
N ASP A 55 0.65 -12.48 30.21
CA ASP A 55 1.69 -12.14 31.19
C ASP A 55 2.02 -10.63 31.19
N TYR A 56 1.87 -9.94 30.04
CA TYR A 56 1.95 -8.48 29.90
C TYR A 56 0.88 -7.88 28.99
N VAL A 57 0.43 -6.65 29.30
CA VAL A 57 -0.36 -5.81 28.39
C VAL A 57 0.36 -4.48 28.18
N GLU A 58 0.57 -4.12 26.91
CA GLU A 58 1.26 -2.89 26.52
C GLU A 58 0.24 -1.80 26.16
N LEU A 59 0.18 -0.77 27.01
CA LEU A 59 -0.88 0.25 26.97
C LEU A 59 -0.55 1.46 26.10
N GLY A 60 0.43 1.39 25.20
CA GLY A 60 0.72 2.49 24.25
C GLY A 60 2.18 2.94 24.24
N TYR A 61 2.37 4.19 23.85
CA TYR A 61 3.67 4.86 23.82
C TYR A 61 3.77 5.94 24.90
N HIS A 62 4.98 6.16 25.41
CA HIS A 62 5.37 7.46 25.95
C HIS A 62 5.94 8.33 24.83
N GLY A 63 5.06 9.08 24.18
CA GLY A 63 5.41 10.18 23.27
C GLY A 63 5.27 11.53 23.96
N THR A 64 6.01 12.53 23.50
CA THR A 64 5.91 13.92 23.99
C THR A 64 5.49 14.86 22.86
N GLU A 65 4.87 16.00 23.22
CA GLU A 65 4.37 17.00 22.26
C GLU A 65 5.50 17.67 21.44
N LYS A 66 6.77 17.52 21.87
CA LYS A 66 7.97 17.88 21.11
C LYS A 66 8.13 17.07 19.81
N TYR A 67 7.62 15.84 19.77
CA TYR A 67 7.79 14.91 18.65
C TYR A 67 6.47 14.46 18.00
N PHE A 68 5.33 14.67 18.66
CA PHE A 68 4.02 14.17 18.22
C PHE A 68 2.93 15.23 18.41
N ASP A 69 2.22 15.55 17.32
CA ASP A 69 1.07 16.47 17.36
C ASP A 69 -0.12 15.84 18.09
N LYS A 70 -0.53 16.51 19.18
CA LYS A 70 -1.64 16.12 20.05
C LYS A 70 -3.01 16.25 19.37
N ASN A 71 -3.12 17.04 18.31
CA ASN A 71 -4.34 17.15 17.51
C ASN A 71 -4.48 16.01 16.50
N LYS A 72 -3.39 15.27 16.23
CA LYS A 72 -3.35 14.14 15.30
C LYS A 72 -3.43 12.78 15.98
N TYR A 73 -2.89 12.65 17.19
CA TYR A 73 -2.78 11.37 17.89
C TYR A 73 -3.54 11.36 19.21
N GLY A 74 -4.27 10.27 19.46
CA GLY A 74 -5.06 10.08 20.67
C GLY A 74 -4.21 9.82 21.92
N ALA A 75 -4.90 9.71 23.06
CA ALA A 75 -4.27 9.68 24.38
C ALA A 75 -3.21 8.57 24.56
N PHE A 76 -3.36 7.44 23.86
CA PHE A 76 -2.45 6.28 23.97
C PHE A 76 -1.12 6.46 23.22
N ARG A 77 -0.95 7.56 22.48
CA ARG A 77 0.37 7.96 21.94
C ARG A 77 1.27 8.62 22.97
N PHE A 78 0.66 9.22 23.99
CA PHE A 78 1.35 9.93 25.09
C PHE A 78 1.32 9.12 26.39
N CYS A 79 0.24 8.34 26.57
CA CYS A 79 0.00 7.36 27.63
C CYS A 79 0.49 7.81 29.02
N GLN A 80 -0.10 8.89 29.53
CA GLN A 80 0.27 9.49 30.81
C GLN A 80 -0.01 8.53 31.98
N THR A 81 0.79 8.62 33.05
CA THR A 81 0.71 7.75 34.25
C THR A 81 -0.70 7.63 34.82
N ARG A 82 -1.47 8.73 34.81
CA ARG A 82 -2.86 8.73 35.30
C ARG A 82 -3.76 7.82 34.46
N LEU A 83 -3.70 7.91 33.13
CA LEU A 83 -4.50 7.07 32.22
C LEU A 83 -4.23 5.58 32.45
N ILE A 84 -2.96 5.19 32.57
CA ILE A 84 -2.54 3.82 32.89
C ILE A 84 -3.10 3.38 34.25
N SER A 85 -3.03 4.25 35.25
CA SER A 85 -3.51 3.96 36.61
C SER A 85 -5.03 3.78 36.65
N ASP A 86 -5.77 4.65 35.96
CA ASP A 86 -7.23 4.60 35.86
C ASP A 86 -7.70 3.36 35.06
N ILE A 87 -6.96 2.93 34.02
CA ILE A 87 -7.19 1.67 33.30
C ILE A 87 -6.94 0.45 34.20
N CYS A 88 -5.87 0.46 34.99
CA CYS A 88 -5.51 -0.69 35.83
C CYS A 88 -6.28 -0.75 37.16
N SER A 89 -6.90 0.35 37.58
CA SER A 89 -7.52 0.50 38.91
C SER A 89 -8.53 -0.62 39.21
N GLY A 90 -8.34 -1.32 40.34
CA GLY A 90 -9.20 -2.43 40.77
C GLY A 90 -9.05 -3.74 39.98
N ILE A 91 -8.07 -3.87 39.08
CA ILE A 91 -7.86 -5.06 38.25
C ILE A 91 -6.47 -5.64 38.53
N ASN A 92 -6.43 -6.72 39.31
CA ASN A 92 -5.25 -7.56 39.48
C ASN A 92 -5.09 -8.47 38.24
N GLY A 93 -3.90 -8.51 37.64
CA GLY A 93 -3.78 -9.07 36.29
C GLY A 93 -2.37 -9.07 35.71
N ALA A 94 -2.31 -8.87 34.40
CA ALA A 94 -1.07 -8.81 33.63
C ALA A 94 -0.17 -7.64 34.07
N ARG A 95 1.14 -7.77 33.91
CA ARG A 95 2.06 -6.64 34.12
C ARG A 95 1.89 -5.61 33.00
N VAL A 96 2.00 -4.32 33.32
CA VAL A 96 1.90 -3.27 32.30
C VAL A 96 3.25 -3.03 31.63
N ALA A 97 3.25 -3.02 30.31
CA ALA A 97 4.36 -2.57 29.48
C ALA A 97 4.05 -1.21 28.82
N LEU A 98 5.09 -0.46 28.49
CA LEU A 98 5.01 0.84 27.80
C LEU A 98 6.16 0.95 26.78
N MET A 99 5.85 1.40 25.56
CA MET A 99 6.84 1.54 24.50
C MET A 99 7.41 2.97 24.44
N VAL A 100 8.70 3.09 24.13
CA VAL A 100 9.36 4.35 23.75
C VAL A 100 9.97 4.24 22.35
N ASP A 101 9.75 5.25 21.51
CA ASP A 101 10.47 5.40 20.24
C ASP A 101 11.84 6.01 20.54
N HIS A 102 12.94 5.28 20.30
CA HIS A 102 14.28 5.82 20.55
C HIS A 102 14.52 7.13 19.79
N GLY A 103 15.05 8.14 20.50
CA GLY A 103 15.26 9.50 19.98
C GLY A 103 14.02 10.40 19.97
N LYS A 104 12.88 9.96 20.50
CA LYS A 104 11.60 10.72 20.53
C LYS A 104 10.95 10.83 21.92
N TYR A 105 11.77 10.78 22.97
CA TYR A 105 11.38 11.00 24.36
C TYR A 105 12.58 11.57 25.13
N GLU A 106 12.34 12.20 26.28
CA GLU A 106 13.40 12.58 27.22
C GLU A 106 13.46 11.59 28.38
N LEU A 107 14.66 11.19 28.81
CA LEU A 107 14.83 10.24 29.92
C LEU A 107 14.21 10.73 31.24
N GLY A 108 14.16 12.05 31.45
CA GLY A 108 13.60 12.65 32.66
C GLY A 108 12.09 12.42 32.80
N ASP A 109 11.36 12.33 31.68
CA ASP A 109 9.91 12.17 31.68
C ASP A 109 9.49 10.78 32.22
N LEU A 110 10.39 9.79 32.12
CA LEU A 110 10.15 8.42 32.59
C LEU A 110 10.12 8.29 34.12
N PHE A 111 10.67 9.26 34.87
CA PHE A 111 10.51 9.30 36.34
C PHE A 111 9.04 9.40 36.76
N GLY A 112 8.17 9.99 35.92
CA GLY A 112 6.73 10.09 36.17
C GLY A 112 5.99 8.75 36.21
N TYR A 113 6.62 7.65 35.78
CA TYR A 113 6.06 6.28 35.85
C TYR A 113 6.61 5.46 37.02
N VAL A 114 7.58 5.98 37.79
CA VAL A 114 8.12 5.29 38.97
C VAL A 114 7.02 5.19 40.03
N GLY A 115 6.77 4.00 40.55
CA GLY A 115 5.64 3.71 41.45
C GLY A 115 4.29 3.47 40.76
N SER A 116 4.21 3.62 39.43
CA SER A 116 2.99 3.32 38.66
C SER A 116 2.80 1.80 38.39
N PRO A 117 1.68 1.40 37.76
CA PRO A 117 1.49 0.02 37.29
C PRO A 117 2.53 -0.45 36.26
N VAL A 118 3.21 0.45 35.55
CA VAL A 118 4.22 0.11 34.53
C VAL A 118 5.38 -0.66 35.18
N LYS A 119 5.72 -1.81 34.60
CA LYS A 119 6.86 -2.65 35.02
C LYS A 119 7.92 -2.82 33.95
N LEU A 120 7.52 -2.82 32.68
CA LEU A 120 8.43 -3.03 31.54
C LEU A 120 8.44 -1.81 30.62
N ILE A 121 9.61 -1.22 30.42
CA ILE A 121 9.82 -0.21 29.36
C ILE A 121 10.47 -0.90 28.16
N ARG A 122 9.84 -0.75 26.99
CA ARG A 122 10.28 -1.35 25.73
C ARG A 122 10.78 -0.23 24.82
N SER A 123 12.00 -0.34 24.30
CA SER A 123 12.59 0.71 23.43
C SER A 123 12.74 0.18 22.01
N ALA A 124 12.01 0.77 21.06
CA ALA A 124 12.07 0.42 19.66
C ALA A 124 13.11 1.28 18.93
N PHE A 125 14.01 0.63 18.18
CA PHE A 125 15.08 1.31 17.43
C PHE A 125 15.54 0.53 16.20
N HIS A 126 16.15 1.25 15.26
CA HIS A 126 16.82 0.69 14.09
C HIS A 126 18.28 0.32 14.40
N LYS A 127 18.86 -0.55 13.57
CA LYS A 127 20.22 -1.09 13.77
C LYS A 127 21.32 -0.05 13.93
N ASN A 128 21.19 1.13 13.33
CA ASN A 128 22.20 2.19 13.44
C ASN A 128 22.25 2.86 14.84
N ASN A 129 21.18 2.75 15.63
CA ASN A 129 21.04 3.42 16.92
C ASN A 129 21.19 2.49 18.13
N PHE A 130 21.55 1.21 17.91
CA PHE A 130 21.43 0.20 18.97
C PHE A 130 22.28 0.47 20.21
N LYS A 131 23.49 1.03 20.06
CA LYS A 131 24.40 1.33 21.19
C LYS A 131 23.80 2.40 22.12
N GLU A 132 23.40 3.54 21.55
CA GLU A 132 22.75 4.63 22.30
C GLU A 132 21.43 4.17 22.95
N ALA A 133 20.65 3.36 22.24
CA ALA A 133 19.41 2.80 22.79
C ALA A 133 19.67 1.86 23.98
N LEU A 134 20.70 1.01 23.93
CA LEU A 134 21.11 0.14 25.04
C LEU A 134 21.63 0.94 26.24
N GLU A 135 22.41 2.00 26.02
CA GLU A 135 22.84 2.92 27.09
C GLU A 135 21.66 3.59 27.80
N ASN A 136 20.65 4.01 27.04
CA ASN A 136 19.45 4.60 27.61
C ASN A 136 18.60 3.57 28.36
N LEU A 137 18.51 2.32 27.89
CA LEU A 137 17.87 1.23 28.64
C LEU A 137 18.59 0.93 29.97
N ILE A 138 19.91 1.04 30.05
CA ILE A 138 20.64 0.90 31.34
C ILE A 138 20.25 2.01 32.32
N LYS A 139 20.08 3.25 31.85
CA LYS A 139 19.61 4.38 32.67
C LYS A 139 18.18 4.15 33.16
N ILE A 140 17.28 3.66 32.29
CA ILE A 140 15.89 3.33 32.63
C ILE A 140 15.82 2.18 33.65
N LYS A 141 16.66 1.14 33.51
CA LYS A 141 16.71 0.05 34.48
C LYS A 141 17.13 0.51 35.87
N LYS A 142 18.04 1.49 35.97
CA LYS A 142 18.42 2.11 37.26
C LYS A 142 17.27 2.86 37.93
N MET A 143 16.19 3.19 37.22
CA MET A 143 14.95 3.75 37.79
C MET A 143 14.02 2.67 38.39
N GLY A 144 14.32 1.38 38.20
CA GLY A 144 13.57 0.25 38.77
C GLY A 144 12.63 -0.49 37.82
N PHE A 145 12.68 -0.22 36.51
CA PHE A 145 11.90 -0.94 35.50
C PHE A 145 12.65 -2.18 34.96
N GLU A 146 11.90 -3.22 34.57
CA GLU A 146 12.38 -4.20 33.58
C GLU A 146 12.55 -3.47 32.22
N VAL A 147 13.53 -3.89 31.41
CA VAL A 147 13.81 -3.25 30.11
C VAL A 147 13.88 -4.22 28.94
N SER A 148 13.31 -3.81 27.81
CA SER A 148 13.32 -4.55 26.54
C SER A 148 14.01 -3.76 25.41
N ALA A 149 14.95 -4.41 24.74
CA ALA A 149 15.56 -3.93 23.50
C ALA A 149 14.79 -4.46 22.28
N ASN A 150 14.07 -3.61 21.55
CA ASN A 150 13.23 -4.01 20.43
C ASN A 150 13.89 -3.65 19.08
N PHE A 151 14.49 -4.64 18.42
CA PHE A 151 15.24 -4.47 17.18
C PHE A 151 14.29 -4.45 15.96
N MET A 152 14.05 -3.26 15.41
CA MET A 152 13.23 -3.11 14.20
C MET A 152 13.97 -3.56 12.95
N GLY A 153 13.26 -4.25 12.04
CA GLY A 153 13.76 -4.70 10.75
C GLY A 153 14.84 -5.79 10.87
N PHE A 154 14.71 -6.71 11.82
CA PHE A 154 15.77 -7.68 12.16
C PHE A 154 16.23 -8.55 10.98
N VAL A 155 15.35 -8.83 10.03
CA VAL A 155 15.66 -9.54 8.77
C VAL A 155 16.79 -8.88 7.95
N SER A 156 17.03 -7.57 8.14
CA SER A 156 18.09 -6.81 7.46
C SER A 156 19.46 -6.81 8.17
N TYR A 157 19.62 -7.59 9.25
CA TYR A 157 20.88 -7.72 9.99
C TYR A 157 21.76 -8.79 9.35
N SER A 158 22.96 -8.41 8.94
CA SER A 158 24.00 -9.35 8.52
C SER A 158 24.57 -10.14 9.71
N LYS A 159 25.20 -11.30 9.43
CA LYS A 159 25.90 -12.10 10.45
C LYS A 159 26.94 -11.30 11.25
N LYS A 160 27.57 -10.29 10.63
CA LYS A 160 28.53 -9.39 11.30
C LYS A 160 27.81 -8.47 12.30
N GLU A 161 26.70 -7.86 11.89
CA GLU A 161 25.90 -6.98 12.75
C GLU A 161 25.27 -7.75 13.92
N ILE A 162 24.80 -8.99 13.69
CA ILE A 162 24.33 -9.87 14.77
C ILE A 162 25.48 -10.17 15.76
N LYS A 163 26.68 -10.50 15.27
CA LYS A 163 27.84 -10.75 16.15
C LYS A 163 28.25 -9.51 16.97
N GLU A 164 28.23 -8.33 16.37
CA GLU A 164 28.50 -7.07 17.08
C GLU A 164 27.42 -6.77 18.13
N LEU A 165 26.15 -6.97 17.78
CA LEU A 165 25.03 -6.83 18.71
C LEU A 165 25.17 -7.76 19.92
N LEU A 166 25.45 -9.05 19.68
CA LEU A 166 25.61 -10.04 20.75
C LEU A 166 26.82 -9.72 21.65
N SER A 167 27.95 -9.34 21.04
CA SER A 167 29.14 -8.91 21.79
C SER A 167 28.87 -7.67 22.64
N THR A 168 27.98 -6.78 22.21
CA THR A 168 27.61 -5.57 22.97
C THR A 168 26.62 -5.91 24.09
N LEU A 169 25.65 -6.78 23.82
CA LEU A 169 24.55 -7.11 24.75
C LEU A 169 24.98 -8.05 25.89
N LYS A 170 26.04 -8.85 25.68
CA LYS A 170 26.50 -9.92 26.57
C LYS A 170 26.71 -9.49 28.03
N ASP A 171 27.25 -8.30 28.26
CA ASP A 171 27.61 -7.83 29.61
C ASP A 171 26.64 -6.75 30.13
N LEU A 172 25.55 -6.45 29.40
CA LEU A 172 24.57 -5.43 29.78
C LEU A 172 23.39 -6.05 30.55
N PRO A 173 22.85 -5.35 31.56
CA PRO A 173 21.77 -5.84 32.39
C PRO A 173 20.40 -5.71 31.70
N ILE A 174 20.24 -6.14 30.45
CA ILE A 174 18.97 -6.10 29.72
C ILE A 174 18.10 -7.33 30.08
N ASP A 175 16.81 -7.14 30.34
CA ASP A 175 15.91 -8.25 30.75
C ASP A 175 15.34 -9.00 29.55
N TYR A 176 14.96 -8.26 28.51
CA TYR A 176 14.35 -8.80 27.28
C TYR A 176 15.00 -8.22 26.03
N ALA A 177 15.01 -9.00 24.96
CA ALA A 177 15.44 -8.51 23.64
C ALA A 177 14.57 -9.14 22.55
N TYR A 178 14.11 -8.34 21.60
CA TYR A 178 13.08 -8.74 20.64
C TYR A 178 13.55 -8.72 19.20
N VAL A 179 13.37 -9.86 18.52
CA VAL A 179 13.37 -9.95 17.06
C VAL A 179 12.00 -9.50 16.56
N ALA A 180 11.95 -8.37 15.84
CA ALA A 180 10.72 -7.91 15.19
C ALA A 180 10.73 -8.24 13.68
N ASP A 181 9.72 -8.99 13.23
CA ASP A 181 9.44 -9.22 11.81
C ASP A 181 8.68 -8.01 11.24
N THR A 182 9.33 -6.84 11.24
CA THR A 182 8.73 -5.51 10.94
C THR A 182 8.04 -5.42 9.56
N TYR A 183 8.36 -6.34 8.64
CA TYR A 183 7.75 -6.41 7.31
C TYR A 183 6.83 -7.63 7.13
N GLY A 184 6.66 -8.48 8.15
CA GLY A 184 5.86 -9.71 8.08
C GLY A 184 6.33 -10.66 6.97
N SER A 185 7.64 -10.83 6.87
CA SER A 185 8.39 -11.38 5.74
C SER A 185 9.19 -12.64 6.08
N MET A 186 9.23 -13.03 7.35
CA MET A 186 9.94 -14.23 7.78
C MET A 186 9.13 -15.50 7.51
N PHE A 187 9.82 -16.62 7.33
CA PHE A 187 9.23 -17.96 7.19
C PHE A 187 9.70 -18.92 8.31
N PRO A 188 8.89 -19.94 8.70
CA PRO A 188 9.14 -20.79 9.86
C PRO A 188 10.52 -21.47 9.91
N ASP A 189 11.08 -21.83 8.76
CA ASP A 189 12.40 -22.45 8.59
C ASP A 189 13.56 -21.49 8.93
N GLN A 190 13.35 -20.18 8.80
CA GLN A 190 14.36 -19.16 9.07
C GLN A 190 14.53 -18.88 10.57
N LEU A 191 13.48 -19.09 11.38
CA LEU A 191 13.47 -18.72 12.79
C LEU A 191 14.54 -19.46 13.61
N ALA A 192 14.84 -20.72 13.29
CA ALA A 192 15.90 -21.47 13.98
C ALA A 192 17.27 -20.80 13.80
N VAL A 193 17.63 -20.47 12.55
CA VAL A 193 18.89 -19.81 12.19
C VAL A 193 18.99 -18.39 12.79
N ILE A 194 17.85 -17.71 12.93
CA ILE A 194 17.77 -16.38 13.55
C ILE A 194 17.99 -16.45 15.05
N PHE A 195 17.33 -17.37 15.77
CA PHE A 195 17.33 -17.41 17.24
C PHE A 195 18.53 -18.16 17.84
N GLU A 196 19.06 -19.20 17.20
CA GLU A 196 20.16 -20.02 17.72
C GLU A 196 21.36 -19.22 18.28
N PRO A 197 21.97 -18.27 17.53
CA PRO A 197 23.08 -17.47 18.06
C PRO A 197 22.66 -16.50 19.16
N LEU A 198 21.40 -16.07 19.19
CA LEU A 198 20.90 -15.13 20.20
C LEU A 198 20.85 -15.78 21.58
N LEU A 199 20.51 -17.07 21.63
CA LEU A 199 20.46 -17.87 22.84
C LEU A 199 21.82 -18.11 23.50
N GLU A 200 22.95 -17.68 22.94
CA GLU A 200 24.23 -17.64 23.67
C GLU A 200 24.14 -16.74 24.91
N ILE A 201 23.32 -15.68 24.85
CA ILE A 201 23.15 -14.70 25.94
C ILE A 201 22.07 -15.19 26.91
N LYS A 202 22.47 -15.98 27.91
CA LYS A 202 21.55 -16.72 28.82
C LYS A 202 20.75 -15.86 29.81
N HIS A 203 21.16 -14.62 30.08
CA HIS A 203 20.45 -13.74 31.03
C HIS A 203 19.36 -12.89 30.36
N VAL A 204 19.40 -12.75 29.04
CA VAL A 204 18.40 -12.01 28.25
C VAL A 204 17.29 -12.96 27.83
N ARG A 205 16.03 -12.60 28.10
CA ARG A 205 14.86 -13.32 27.59
C ARG A 205 14.55 -12.89 26.16
N TRP A 206 14.80 -13.77 25.20
CA TRP A 206 14.57 -13.46 23.79
C TRP A 206 13.09 -13.57 23.42
N GLY A 207 12.58 -12.50 22.79
CA GLY A 207 11.21 -12.36 22.37
C GLY A 207 11.05 -12.28 20.86
N PHE A 208 9.84 -12.58 20.37
CA PHE A 208 9.48 -12.45 18.97
C PHE A 208 8.23 -11.58 18.79
N HIS A 209 8.31 -10.63 17.86
CA HIS A 209 7.20 -9.77 17.46
C HIS A 209 6.84 -10.02 15.99
N PRO A 210 5.81 -10.83 15.70
CA PRO A 210 5.38 -11.16 14.34
C PRO A 210 4.35 -10.17 13.78
N HIS A 211 4.56 -9.72 12.54
CA HIS A 211 3.49 -9.15 11.72
C HIS A 211 2.88 -10.22 10.79
N ASN A 212 1.63 -10.00 10.38
CA ASN A 212 0.80 -11.00 9.69
C ASN A 212 0.65 -10.75 8.17
N ASN A 213 1.59 -10.02 7.56
CA ASN A 213 1.55 -9.61 6.14
C ASN A 213 1.39 -10.79 5.16
N LEU A 214 2.11 -11.90 5.42
CA LEU A 214 1.99 -13.16 4.67
C LEU A 214 1.07 -14.19 5.34
N GLN A 215 0.26 -13.80 6.33
CA GLN A 215 -0.55 -14.70 7.18
C GLN A 215 0.25 -15.73 8.00
N MET A 216 1.56 -15.51 8.17
CA MET A 216 2.49 -16.44 8.83
C MET A 216 2.70 -16.17 10.33
N ALA A 217 2.08 -15.16 10.93
CA ALA A 217 2.41 -14.72 12.29
C ALA A 217 2.32 -15.84 13.35
N PHE A 218 1.28 -16.68 13.29
CA PHE A 218 1.12 -17.81 14.21
C PHE A 218 2.15 -18.93 13.95
N ALA A 219 2.38 -19.29 12.69
CA ALA A 219 3.36 -20.31 12.32
C ALA A 219 4.79 -19.90 12.71
N ASN A 220 5.15 -18.64 12.47
CA ASN A 220 6.44 -18.06 12.85
C ASN A 220 6.60 -18.02 14.38
N SER A 221 5.56 -17.68 15.14
CA SER A 221 5.63 -17.74 16.61
C SER A 221 5.81 -19.16 17.15
N LEU A 222 5.14 -20.17 16.58
CA LEU A 222 5.40 -21.56 16.95
C LEU A 222 6.81 -22.02 16.59
N ALA A 223 7.38 -21.53 15.48
CA ALA A 223 8.77 -21.79 15.10
C ALA A 223 9.77 -21.08 16.03
N ALA A 224 9.54 -19.81 16.36
CA ALA A 224 10.34 -19.04 17.32
C ALA A 224 10.34 -19.69 18.71
N ILE A 225 9.18 -20.15 19.22
CA ILE A 225 9.08 -20.89 20.48
C ILE A 225 9.93 -22.17 20.45
N LYS A 226 9.87 -22.95 19.35
CA LYS A 226 10.71 -24.15 19.18
C LYS A 226 12.19 -23.80 19.10
N ALA A 227 12.53 -22.67 18.49
CA ALA A 227 13.87 -22.13 18.43
C ALA A 227 14.31 -21.45 19.75
N GLY A 228 13.49 -21.48 20.80
CA GLY A 228 13.81 -21.05 22.16
C GLY A 228 13.39 -19.64 22.56
N ALA A 229 12.54 -18.96 21.78
CA ALA A 229 11.91 -17.71 22.20
C ALA A 229 11.08 -17.92 23.49
N GLN A 230 11.19 -16.95 24.41
CA GLN A 230 10.65 -17.02 25.77
C GLN A 230 9.47 -16.07 26.00
N ILE A 231 9.26 -15.11 25.10
CA ILE A 231 8.09 -14.21 25.11
C ILE A 231 7.60 -13.95 23.67
N ILE A 232 6.28 -13.97 23.46
CA ILE A 232 5.67 -13.71 22.14
C ILE A 232 4.73 -12.50 22.25
N ASP A 233 4.85 -11.57 21.32
CA ASP A 233 3.88 -10.48 21.14
C ASP A 233 2.67 -10.95 20.30
N SER A 234 1.50 -10.44 20.66
CA SER A 234 0.23 -10.63 19.96
C SER A 234 -0.66 -9.40 20.10
N SER A 235 -1.77 -9.33 19.39
CA SER A 235 -2.84 -8.34 19.65
C SER A 235 -4.23 -8.91 19.37
N VAL A 236 -5.23 -8.46 20.12
CA VAL A 236 -6.64 -8.84 19.99
C VAL A 236 -7.11 -8.64 18.56
N PHE A 237 -7.70 -9.68 17.97
CA PHE A 237 -8.18 -9.70 16.58
C PHE A 237 -7.09 -9.30 15.55
N GLY A 238 -5.82 -9.51 15.92
CA GLY A 238 -4.64 -9.16 15.12
C GLY A 238 -4.41 -7.66 14.93
N MET A 239 -5.10 -6.77 15.64
CA MET A 239 -5.05 -5.32 15.39
C MET A 239 -3.62 -4.75 15.53
N GLY A 240 -3.10 -4.14 14.48
CA GLY A 240 -1.70 -3.69 14.43
C GLY A 240 -1.32 -3.07 13.10
N ARG A 241 -0.06 -2.64 12.97
CA ARG A 241 0.49 -2.09 11.73
C ARG A 241 0.44 -3.10 10.58
N GLY A 242 0.26 -2.61 9.35
CA GLY A 242 0.27 -3.47 8.17
C GLY A 242 -0.94 -4.41 8.17
N ALA A 243 -0.73 -5.69 7.87
CA ALA A 243 -1.80 -6.68 7.95
C ALA A 243 -2.09 -7.15 9.39
N GLY A 244 -1.60 -6.42 10.39
CA GLY A 244 -1.75 -6.75 11.80
C GLY A 244 -0.63 -7.61 12.37
N ASN A 245 -0.86 -8.11 13.58
CA ASN A 245 0.07 -8.98 14.33
C ASN A 245 -0.50 -10.39 14.45
N LEU A 246 0.19 -11.27 15.21
CA LEU A 246 -0.41 -12.52 15.69
C LEU A 246 -1.69 -12.22 16.49
N PRO A 247 -2.87 -12.76 16.10
CA PRO A 247 -4.08 -12.59 16.89
C PRO A 247 -3.99 -13.27 18.25
N THR A 248 -4.20 -12.51 19.33
CA THR A 248 -4.04 -12.97 20.72
C THR A 248 -4.97 -14.14 21.03
N GLU A 249 -6.21 -14.11 20.55
CA GLU A 249 -7.18 -15.19 20.72
C GLU A 249 -6.74 -16.51 20.07
N VAL A 250 -6.01 -16.48 18.95
CA VAL A 250 -5.46 -17.68 18.30
C VAL A 250 -4.35 -18.30 19.15
N MET A 251 -3.44 -17.46 19.67
CA MET A 251 -2.37 -17.91 20.54
C MET A 251 -2.90 -18.43 21.89
N LEU A 252 -3.88 -17.74 22.47
CA LEU A 252 -4.56 -18.17 23.69
C LEU A 252 -5.38 -19.45 23.50
N ALA A 253 -6.05 -19.64 22.36
CA ALA A 253 -6.76 -20.89 22.07
C ALA A 253 -5.80 -22.08 21.97
N TYR A 254 -4.63 -21.89 21.34
CA TYR A 254 -3.56 -22.89 21.33
C TYR A 254 -3.05 -23.19 22.74
N LEU A 255 -2.73 -22.17 23.53
CA LEU A 255 -2.20 -22.33 24.89
C LEU A 255 -3.21 -22.91 25.88
N HIS A 256 -4.50 -22.53 25.78
CA HIS A 256 -5.60 -23.09 26.58
C HIS A 256 -5.70 -24.61 26.40
N ARG A 257 -5.51 -25.13 25.18
CA ARG A 257 -5.47 -26.59 24.94
C ARG A 257 -4.28 -27.30 25.59
N GLN A 258 -3.20 -26.58 25.88
CA GLN A 258 -1.96 -27.14 26.47
C GLN A 258 -1.87 -26.94 27.99
N GLN A 259 -2.47 -25.87 28.49
CA GLN A 259 -2.41 -25.38 29.88
C GLN A 259 -3.75 -24.69 30.25
N PRO A 260 -4.86 -25.44 30.32
CA PRO A 260 -6.20 -24.87 30.54
C PRO A 260 -6.35 -24.20 31.92
N ASP A 261 -5.51 -24.58 32.90
CA ASP A 261 -5.51 -23.99 34.24
C ASP A 261 -4.79 -22.62 34.30
N LYS A 262 -3.94 -22.28 33.31
CA LYS A 262 -3.29 -20.96 33.20
C LYS A 262 -4.04 -20.03 32.24
N TYR A 263 -4.42 -20.53 31.07
CA TYR A 263 -4.93 -19.70 29.97
C TYR A 263 -6.41 -19.94 29.72
N ASN A 264 -7.17 -18.88 29.50
CA ASN A 264 -8.60 -18.92 29.18
C ASN A 264 -8.89 -17.95 28.03
N VAL A 265 -9.32 -18.43 26.87
CA VAL A 265 -9.55 -17.57 25.70
C VAL A 265 -10.89 -16.81 25.74
N ILE A 266 -11.86 -17.28 26.52
CA ILE A 266 -13.25 -16.76 26.52
C ILE A 266 -13.35 -15.25 26.79
N PRO A 267 -12.60 -14.64 27.75
CA PRO A 267 -12.70 -13.20 28.00
C PRO A 267 -12.29 -12.36 26.78
N VAL A 268 -11.29 -12.80 26.00
CA VAL A 268 -10.88 -12.11 24.76
C VAL A 268 -11.90 -12.32 23.65
N LEU A 269 -12.53 -13.49 23.53
CA LEU A 269 -13.60 -13.69 22.54
C LEU A 269 -14.80 -12.78 22.81
N ASN A 270 -15.22 -12.64 24.07
CA ASN A 270 -16.29 -11.71 24.45
C ASN A 270 -15.89 -10.23 24.22
N LEU A 271 -14.61 -9.89 24.41
CA LEU A 271 -14.09 -8.55 24.09
C LEU A 271 -14.15 -8.28 22.57
N ILE A 272 -13.82 -9.28 21.74
CA ILE A 272 -13.91 -9.14 20.28
C ILE A 272 -15.36 -8.94 19.85
N ASP A 273 -16.27 -9.74 20.39
CA ASP A 273 -17.69 -9.67 20.05
C ASP A 273 -18.31 -8.31 20.39
N HIS A 274 -18.05 -7.79 21.60
CA HIS A 274 -18.63 -6.53 22.07
C HIS A 274 -17.95 -5.25 21.53
N TYR A 275 -16.68 -5.29 21.12
CA TYR A 275 -15.93 -4.07 20.75
C TYR A 275 -15.19 -4.18 19.41
N TYR A 276 -14.36 -5.21 19.21
CA TYR A 276 -13.45 -5.24 18.05
C TYR A 276 -14.14 -5.55 16.72
N ASN A 277 -15.26 -6.27 16.73
CA ASN A 277 -16.07 -6.51 15.53
C ASN A 277 -16.55 -5.20 14.88
N ASP A 278 -16.99 -4.22 15.69
CA ASP A 278 -17.47 -2.93 15.17
C ASP A 278 -16.32 -1.98 14.88
N LEU A 279 -15.25 -1.98 15.69
CA LEU A 279 -14.03 -1.23 15.40
C LEU A 279 -13.37 -1.69 14.08
N HIS A 280 -13.41 -3.00 13.77
CA HIS A 280 -12.89 -3.56 12.52
C HIS A 280 -13.68 -3.08 11.31
N LYS A 281 -15.02 -3.04 11.39
CA LYS A 281 -15.88 -2.47 10.35
C LYS A 281 -15.62 -0.97 10.11
N GLN A 282 -15.28 -0.23 11.17
CA GLN A 282 -15.06 1.22 11.10
C GLN A 282 -13.67 1.60 10.55
N CYS A 283 -12.60 0.99 11.08
CA CYS A 283 -11.24 1.40 10.74
C CYS A 283 -10.59 0.50 9.67
N GLY A 284 -10.92 -0.79 9.64
CA GLY A 284 -10.32 -1.79 8.76
C GLY A 284 -8.87 -2.15 9.12
N TRP A 285 -8.58 -3.44 9.29
CA TRP A 285 -7.21 -3.98 9.32
C TRP A 285 -7.19 -5.44 8.89
N GLY A 286 -5.99 -6.01 8.74
CA GLY A 286 -5.78 -7.39 8.32
C GLY A 286 -5.22 -7.50 6.90
N TYR A 287 -5.32 -8.69 6.32
CA TYR A 287 -4.75 -9.01 5.02
C TYR A 287 -5.24 -8.08 3.90
N ASN A 288 -4.30 -7.54 3.13
CA ASN A 288 -4.58 -6.89 1.85
C ASN A 288 -3.41 -7.07 0.87
N LEU A 289 -3.67 -6.77 -0.41
CA LEU A 289 -2.70 -6.95 -1.50
C LEU A 289 -1.41 -6.11 -1.32
N PRO A 290 -1.46 -4.81 -0.96
CA PRO A 290 -0.25 -4.04 -0.66
C PRO A 290 0.64 -4.65 0.44
N TYR A 291 0.06 -5.11 1.54
CA TYR A 291 0.83 -5.70 2.64
C TYR A 291 1.36 -7.09 2.30
N MET A 292 0.64 -7.90 1.52
CA MET A 292 1.14 -9.17 1.00
C MET A 292 2.37 -8.96 0.10
N LEU A 293 2.32 -8.00 -0.83
CA LEU A 293 3.46 -7.62 -1.66
C LEU A 293 4.63 -7.10 -0.79
N SER A 294 4.35 -6.22 0.17
CA SER A 294 5.34 -5.69 1.12
C SER A 294 6.04 -6.79 1.93
N GLY A 295 5.31 -7.83 2.35
CA GLY A 295 5.84 -8.99 3.07
C GLY A 295 6.64 -9.92 2.17
N THR A 296 6.16 -10.18 0.95
CA THR A 296 6.86 -11.00 -0.07
C THR A 296 8.25 -10.44 -0.36
N TYR A 297 8.34 -9.12 -0.44
CA TYR A 297 9.55 -8.38 -0.78
C TYR A 297 10.35 -7.87 0.43
N GLY A 298 9.90 -8.11 1.66
CA GLY A 298 10.60 -7.68 2.88
C GLY A 298 10.87 -6.17 2.96
N CYS A 299 9.97 -5.33 2.42
CA CYS A 299 10.18 -3.89 2.26
C CYS A 299 9.11 -3.04 2.96
N HIS A 300 9.23 -1.71 2.90
CA HIS A 300 8.24 -0.80 3.50
C HIS A 300 6.90 -0.81 2.73
N PRO A 301 5.72 -0.85 3.41
CA PRO A 301 4.42 -1.03 2.75
C PRO A 301 4.06 0.07 1.74
N ASN A 302 4.47 1.31 1.97
CA ASN A 302 4.23 2.43 1.06
C ASN A 302 4.72 2.21 -0.38
N TYR A 303 5.71 1.33 -0.62
CA TYR A 303 6.10 0.98 -1.99
C TYR A 303 4.96 0.28 -2.74
N ALA A 304 4.40 -0.79 -2.16
CA ALA A 304 3.29 -1.53 -2.74
C ALA A 304 1.99 -0.70 -2.73
N SER A 305 1.68 -0.01 -1.63
CA SER A 305 0.50 0.87 -1.54
C SER A 305 0.50 1.93 -2.63
N ASN A 306 1.59 2.68 -2.81
CA ASN A 306 1.63 3.76 -3.81
C ASN A 306 1.48 3.24 -5.25
N LEU A 307 1.90 2.01 -5.53
CA LEU A 307 1.75 1.39 -6.85
C LEU A 307 0.34 0.83 -7.08
N VAL A 308 -0.23 0.13 -6.09
CA VAL A 308 -1.58 -0.45 -6.16
C VAL A 308 -2.66 0.64 -6.15
N GLU A 309 -2.48 1.70 -5.36
CA GLU A 309 -3.44 2.81 -5.22
C GLU A 309 -3.53 3.70 -6.46
N ARG A 310 -2.44 3.85 -7.23
CA ARG A 310 -2.44 4.55 -8.53
C ARG A 310 -3.38 3.90 -9.53
N LYS A 311 -3.49 2.56 -9.49
CA LYS A 311 -4.34 1.73 -10.37
C LYS A 311 -4.02 1.82 -11.88
N GLU A 312 -2.96 2.54 -12.23
CA GLU A 312 -2.39 2.67 -13.58
C GLU A 312 -1.70 1.38 -14.05
N TYR A 313 -1.03 0.71 -13.12
CA TYR A 313 -0.25 -0.51 -13.34
C TYR A 313 -1.09 -1.76 -13.03
N ASP A 314 -0.79 -2.86 -13.73
CA ASP A 314 -1.32 -4.17 -13.38
C ASP A 314 -0.41 -4.89 -12.36
N ILE A 315 -0.80 -6.08 -11.91
CA ILE A 315 -0.04 -6.76 -10.85
C ILE A 315 1.33 -7.26 -11.32
N GLU A 316 1.52 -7.52 -12.62
CA GLU A 316 2.79 -7.97 -13.20
C GLU A 316 3.79 -6.81 -13.27
N ASP A 317 3.34 -5.63 -13.72
CA ASP A 317 4.14 -4.40 -13.67
C ASP A 317 4.52 -4.05 -12.22
N ILE A 318 3.56 -4.10 -11.28
CA ILE A 318 3.81 -3.84 -9.86
C ILE A 318 4.83 -4.84 -9.29
N TRP A 319 4.72 -6.13 -9.63
CA TRP A 319 5.68 -7.15 -9.22
C TRP A 319 7.10 -6.86 -9.72
N ASN A 320 7.26 -6.57 -11.02
CA ASN A 320 8.56 -6.23 -11.62
C ASN A 320 9.16 -4.95 -11.02
N ILE A 321 8.33 -3.93 -10.74
CA ILE A 321 8.76 -2.68 -10.08
C ILE A 321 9.23 -2.97 -8.65
N MET A 322 8.49 -3.78 -7.88
CA MET A 322 8.87 -4.16 -6.51
C MET A 322 10.18 -4.96 -6.47
N GLU A 323 10.37 -5.90 -7.39
CA GLU A 323 11.64 -6.61 -7.58
C GLU A 323 12.80 -5.64 -7.85
N ALA A 324 12.64 -4.71 -8.80
CA ALA A 324 13.66 -3.70 -9.13
C ALA A 324 13.96 -2.70 -7.98
N ILE A 325 12.98 -2.39 -7.11
CA ILE A 325 13.18 -1.58 -5.90
C ILE A 325 13.97 -2.37 -4.86
N THR A 326 13.63 -3.64 -4.63
CA THR A 326 14.20 -4.45 -3.53
C THR A 326 15.64 -4.88 -3.76
N VAL A 327 16.09 -5.01 -5.01
CA VAL A 327 17.53 -5.17 -5.36
C VAL A 327 18.39 -4.04 -4.78
N GLN A 328 17.84 -2.84 -4.59
CA GLN A 328 18.54 -1.69 -4.01
C GLN A 328 18.55 -1.69 -2.46
N ASN A 329 17.93 -2.69 -1.83
CA ASN A 329 17.81 -2.90 -0.38
C ASN A 329 17.49 -1.62 0.44
N PRO A 330 16.40 -0.90 0.12
CA PRO A 330 16.13 0.39 0.74
C PRO A 330 15.65 0.26 2.20
N ILE A 331 16.36 0.95 3.11
CA ILE A 331 15.87 1.16 4.48
C ILE A 331 14.77 2.22 4.46
N GLY A 332 13.55 1.82 4.82
CA GLY A 332 12.37 2.69 4.83
C GLY A 332 11.81 3.00 3.43
N PHE A 333 10.88 3.96 3.36
CA PHE A 333 10.27 4.39 2.11
C PHE A 333 10.97 5.62 1.52
N LYS A 334 11.22 5.58 0.20
CA LYS A 334 11.78 6.69 -0.59
C LYS A 334 11.00 6.82 -1.90
N LYS A 335 10.22 7.89 -2.07
CA LYS A 335 9.39 8.10 -3.27
C LYS A 335 10.23 8.12 -4.56
N GLU A 336 11.38 8.77 -4.52
CA GLU A 336 12.35 8.87 -5.63
C GLU A 336 12.75 7.51 -6.23
N LEU A 337 12.81 6.43 -5.43
CA LEU A 337 13.14 5.10 -5.94
C LEU A 337 12.02 4.54 -6.82
N VAL A 338 10.76 4.79 -6.44
CA VAL A 338 9.59 4.45 -7.26
C VAL A 338 9.63 5.26 -8.55
N ASP A 339 9.75 6.58 -8.43
CA ASP A 339 9.74 7.49 -9.58
C ASP A 339 10.90 7.18 -10.56
N ASN A 340 12.08 6.81 -10.07
CA ASN A 340 13.24 6.43 -10.89
C ASN A 340 13.10 5.06 -11.57
N VAL A 341 12.38 4.09 -10.97
CA VAL A 341 12.08 2.81 -11.63
C VAL A 341 11.01 3.01 -12.70
N LEU A 342 9.97 3.80 -12.41
CA LEU A 342 8.93 4.17 -13.37
C LEU A 342 9.48 4.93 -14.57
N ARG A 343 10.39 5.90 -14.36
CA ARG A 343 11.09 6.64 -15.44
C ARG A 343 11.89 5.75 -16.40
N LYS A 344 12.36 4.58 -15.97
CA LYS A 344 13.14 3.67 -16.81
C LYS A 344 12.29 2.85 -17.79
N GLY A 345 10.96 3.03 -17.81
CA GLY A 345 10.07 2.38 -18.77
C GLY A 345 10.04 0.85 -18.66
N ILE A 346 10.27 0.31 -17.46
CA ILE A 346 10.31 -1.14 -17.19
C ILE A 346 8.88 -1.68 -17.13
N PHE A 347 8.22 -1.72 -18.29
CA PHE A 347 6.88 -2.26 -18.48
C PHE A 347 6.96 -3.49 -19.39
N GLY A 348 6.40 -4.62 -18.94
CA GLY A 348 6.27 -5.84 -19.75
C GLY A 348 7.55 -6.59 -20.18
N LYS A 349 8.72 -6.39 -19.53
CA LYS A 349 9.91 -7.23 -19.73
C LYS A 349 10.61 -7.57 -18.42
N LYS A 350 10.99 -8.85 -18.26
CA LYS A 350 11.84 -9.33 -17.15
C LYS A 350 13.08 -8.47 -16.97
N VAL A 351 13.39 -8.13 -15.72
CA VAL A 351 14.58 -7.36 -15.35
C VAL A 351 15.83 -8.24 -15.46
N ASN A 352 16.37 -8.37 -16.68
CA ASN A 352 17.74 -8.83 -16.85
C ASN A 352 18.69 -7.73 -16.35
N ALA A 353 19.24 -7.92 -15.15
CA ALA A 353 20.23 -7.05 -14.55
C ALA A 353 21.45 -6.88 -15.48
N GLY A 354 21.57 -5.70 -16.11
CA GLY A 354 22.66 -5.37 -17.03
C GLY A 354 22.26 -4.55 -18.26
N ALA A 355 20.97 -4.50 -18.62
CA ALA A 355 20.52 -3.68 -19.74
C ALA A 355 20.41 -2.19 -19.35
N ASN A 356 21.28 -1.34 -19.91
CA ASN A 356 21.08 0.11 -19.93
C ASN A 356 19.80 0.43 -20.71
N ALA A 357 18.71 0.72 -20.00
CA ALA A 357 17.41 1.10 -20.57
C ALA A 357 17.40 2.54 -21.11
N ASN A 358 18.37 2.88 -21.97
CA ASN A 358 18.17 3.91 -22.97
C ASN A 358 17.34 3.29 -24.09
N SER A 359 16.03 3.17 -23.87
CA SER A 359 15.09 2.64 -24.85
C SER A 359 14.86 3.62 -25.99
N ARG A 360 15.84 3.70 -26.91
CA ARG A 360 15.55 4.04 -28.30
C ARG A 360 14.64 2.94 -28.82
N LEU A 361 13.33 3.21 -28.82
CA LEU A 361 12.28 2.24 -29.20
C LEU A 361 12.50 1.69 -30.62
N PHE A 362 13.15 2.48 -31.48
CA PHE A 362 13.53 2.13 -32.85
C PHE A 362 15.05 1.99 -32.98
N ASN A 363 15.60 0.85 -32.57
CA ASN A 363 16.90 0.37 -33.06
C ASN A 363 16.69 -0.34 -34.41
N GLY A 364 16.28 0.39 -35.44
CA GLY A 364 15.93 -0.13 -36.77
C GLY A 364 14.99 0.79 -37.55
N ASP A 365 14.44 0.28 -38.66
CA ASP A 365 13.43 0.99 -39.45
C ASP A 365 12.17 1.29 -38.63
N ARG A 366 11.57 2.46 -38.88
CA ARG A 366 10.35 2.91 -38.21
C ARG A 366 9.14 2.06 -38.64
N PRO A 367 8.16 1.85 -37.74
CA PRO A 367 6.97 1.06 -38.05
C PRO A 367 6.15 1.74 -39.15
N ARG A 368 5.75 0.96 -40.16
CA ARG A 368 4.89 1.45 -41.25
C ARG A 368 3.46 1.62 -40.76
N VAL A 369 3.09 2.85 -40.41
CA VAL A 369 1.76 3.18 -39.88
C VAL A 369 0.69 3.14 -40.97
N SER A 370 -0.23 2.16 -40.89
CA SER A 370 -1.23 1.83 -41.91
C SER A 370 -2.48 2.72 -41.94
N TYR A 371 -2.59 3.69 -41.02
CA TYR A 371 -3.73 4.60 -40.91
C TYR A 371 -3.43 6.07 -41.28
N ILE A 372 -2.21 6.37 -41.75
CA ILE A 372 -1.83 7.72 -42.21
C ILE A 372 -2.82 8.21 -43.28
N ASN A 373 -3.40 9.39 -43.07
CA ASN A 373 -4.35 10.06 -43.99
C ASN A 373 -5.57 9.22 -44.42
N ARG A 374 -5.93 8.16 -43.67
CA ARG A 374 -7.05 7.27 -44.00
C ARG A 374 -8.38 8.01 -44.15
N HIS A 375 -8.58 9.08 -43.38
CA HIS A 375 -9.78 9.91 -43.36
C HIS A 375 -9.42 11.37 -43.62
N LYS A 376 -8.57 11.62 -44.62
CA LYS A 376 -8.11 12.96 -44.97
C LYS A 376 -9.28 13.94 -45.15
N GLU A 377 -9.15 15.12 -44.55
CA GLU A 377 -10.14 16.21 -44.54
C GLU A 377 -11.49 15.86 -43.86
N LYS A 378 -11.52 14.86 -42.96
CA LYS A 378 -12.73 14.52 -42.18
C LYS A 378 -12.74 15.15 -40.81
N ASP A 379 -13.95 15.40 -40.31
CA ASP A 379 -14.20 15.72 -38.91
C ASP A 379 -14.10 14.44 -38.06
N PHE A 380 -13.51 14.55 -36.87
CA PHE A 380 -13.40 13.46 -35.90
C PHE A 380 -14.15 13.81 -34.62
N LEU A 381 -14.74 12.81 -33.97
CA LEU A 381 -15.34 12.93 -32.64
C LEU A 381 -14.68 11.94 -31.68
N ILE A 382 -14.04 12.46 -30.63
CA ILE A 382 -13.41 11.67 -29.57
C ILE A 382 -14.36 11.54 -28.39
N LEU A 383 -14.78 10.31 -28.11
CA LEU A 383 -15.50 9.90 -26.93
C LEU A 383 -14.48 9.60 -25.81
N ALA A 384 -14.22 10.60 -24.97
CA ALA A 384 -13.63 10.38 -23.66
C ALA A 384 -14.71 9.92 -22.68
N ASN A 385 -14.30 9.46 -21.49
CA ASN A 385 -15.12 8.69 -20.55
C ASN A 385 -15.51 9.45 -19.27
N GLY A 386 -15.52 10.79 -19.30
CA GLY A 386 -16.03 11.63 -18.22
C GLY A 386 -17.57 11.58 -18.10
N PRO A 387 -18.13 11.87 -16.91
CA PRO A 387 -19.57 11.94 -16.66
C PRO A 387 -20.41 12.69 -17.70
N THR A 388 -19.89 13.76 -18.32
CA THR A 388 -20.66 14.49 -19.34
C THR A 388 -21.01 13.64 -20.57
N LEU A 389 -20.25 12.57 -20.88
CA LEU A 389 -20.59 11.62 -21.95
C LEU A 389 -21.99 11.00 -21.74
N LYS A 390 -22.33 10.68 -20.49
CA LYS A 390 -23.67 10.15 -20.13
C LYS A 390 -24.71 11.25 -20.03
N GLN A 391 -24.34 12.41 -19.48
CA GLN A 391 -25.28 13.53 -19.27
C GLN A 391 -25.83 14.09 -20.59
N PHE A 392 -24.99 14.17 -21.63
CA PHE A 392 -25.34 14.75 -22.93
C PHE A 392 -25.56 13.68 -24.01
N GLN A 393 -25.90 12.44 -23.64
CA GLN A 393 -25.91 11.30 -24.58
C GLN A 393 -26.76 11.56 -25.83
N SER A 394 -27.99 12.06 -25.67
CA SER A 394 -28.90 12.37 -26.79
C SER A 394 -28.38 13.48 -27.70
N ASP A 395 -27.81 14.54 -27.10
CA ASP A 395 -27.25 15.69 -27.82
C ASP A 395 -26.00 15.29 -28.62
N ILE A 396 -25.16 14.41 -28.06
CA ILE A 396 -23.99 13.84 -28.74
C ILE A 396 -24.42 12.96 -29.91
N GLN A 397 -25.49 12.15 -29.74
CA GLN A 397 -26.02 11.33 -30.83
C GLN A 397 -26.56 12.20 -31.98
N ALA A 398 -27.32 13.26 -31.67
CA ALA A 398 -27.81 14.21 -32.68
C ALA A 398 -26.65 14.91 -33.43
N PHE A 399 -25.54 15.21 -32.75
CA PHE A 399 -24.33 15.73 -33.39
C PHE A 399 -23.69 14.70 -34.35
N ILE A 400 -23.58 13.43 -33.93
CA ILE A 400 -23.08 12.34 -34.78
C ILE A 400 -23.94 12.18 -36.03
N ASP A 401 -25.27 12.17 -35.87
CA ASP A 401 -26.21 11.99 -36.98
C ASP A 401 -26.16 13.15 -37.99
N LYS A 402 -25.96 14.38 -37.50
CA LYS A 402 -25.88 15.62 -38.28
C LYS A 402 -24.57 15.75 -39.07
N TYR A 403 -23.42 15.59 -38.41
CA TYR A 403 -22.10 15.85 -39.03
C TYR A 403 -21.43 14.60 -39.59
N LYS A 404 -21.83 13.40 -39.16
CA LYS A 404 -21.21 12.11 -39.53
C LYS A 404 -19.67 12.12 -39.40
N PRO A 405 -19.12 12.55 -38.25
CA PRO A 405 -17.69 12.53 -38.00
C PRO A 405 -17.18 11.08 -37.90
N VAL A 406 -15.88 10.88 -38.04
CA VAL A 406 -15.22 9.62 -37.66
C VAL A 406 -15.20 9.53 -36.14
N VAL A 407 -15.90 8.56 -35.56
CA VAL A 407 -16.04 8.45 -34.11
C VAL A 407 -14.95 7.53 -33.54
N MET A 408 -14.14 8.06 -32.63
CA MET A 408 -13.14 7.30 -31.88
C MET A 408 -13.52 7.30 -30.39
N GLY A 409 -13.35 6.18 -29.71
CA GLY A 409 -13.63 6.11 -28.27
C GLY A 409 -12.60 5.27 -27.52
N GLY A 410 -12.26 5.70 -26.31
CA GLY A 410 -11.30 5.01 -25.45
C GLY A 410 -11.98 4.24 -24.32
N ASN A 411 -11.31 3.19 -23.83
CA ASN A 411 -11.64 2.51 -22.57
C ASN A 411 -13.12 2.03 -22.48
N TYR A 412 -13.84 2.39 -21.40
CA TYR A 412 -15.22 1.97 -21.17
C TYR A 412 -16.23 3.07 -21.53
N LEU A 413 -17.05 2.81 -22.55
CA LEU A 413 -18.10 3.73 -23.02
C LEU A 413 -19.50 3.39 -22.48
N GLY A 414 -19.62 2.46 -21.53
CA GLY A 414 -20.92 2.10 -20.93
C GLY A 414 -21.94 1.46 -21.89
N GLY A 415 -21.53 1.05 -23.09
CA GLY A 415 -22.45 0.65 -24.17
C GLY A 415 -23.29 1.81 -24.73
N MET A 416 -23.00 3.06 -24.35
CA MET A 416 -23.79 4.24 -24.74
C MET A 416 -23.60 4.64 -26.21
N PHE A 417 -22.45 4.30 -26.78
CA PHE A 417 -22.04 4.63 -28.14
C PHE A 417 -21.28 3.46 -28.78
N MET A 418 -21.36 3.36 -30.11
CA MET A 418 -20.59 2.42 -30.92
C MET A 418 -19.64 3.23 -31.83
N PRO A 419 -18.39 3.48 -31.41
CA PRO A 419 -17.44 4.24 -32.21
C PRO A 419 -17.00 3.45 -33.45
N ASP A 420 -16.51 4.13 -34.48
CA ASP A 420 -15.83 3.49 -35.62
C ASP A 420 -14.52 2.84 -35.18
N TYR A 421 -13.80 3.49 -34.25
CA TYR A 421 -12.55 3.01 -33.67
C TYR A 421 -12.63 2.95 -32.14
N HIS A 422 -12.49 1.77 -31.56
CA HIS A 422 -12.45 1.58 -30.10
C HIS A 422 -11.01 1.30 -29.67
N VAL A 423 -10.51 2.07 -28.70
CA VAL A 423 -9.08 2.15 -28.41
C VAL A 423 -8.74 1.79 -26.96
N PHE A 424 -7.69 0.98 -26.80
CA PHE A 424 -7.13 0.61 -25.50
C PHE A 424 -5.62 0.88 -25.44
N THR A 425 -5.21 1.69 -24.46
CA THR A 425 -3.80 2.02 -24.18
C THR A 425 -3.29 1.42 -22.89
N ASN A 426 -4.18 1.03 -21.98
CA ASN A 426 -3.85 0.53 -20.66
C ASN A 426 -4.26 -0.95 -20.52
N LYS A 427 -3.33 -1.77 -20.01
CA LYS A 427 -3.46 -3.23 -19.87
C LYS A 427 -4.67 -3.63 -19.03
N ARG A 428 -4.87 -2.99 -17.86
CA ARG A 428 -6.01 -3.24 -16.97
C ARG A 428 -7.34 -2.87 -17.62
N ARG A 429 -7.44 -1.69 -18.23
CA ARG A 429 -8.66 -1.24 -18.93
C ARG A 429 -9.03 -2.15 -20.11
N PHE A 430 -8.04 -2.72 -20.80
CA PHE A 430 -8.26 -3.72 -21.83
C PHE A 430 -8.88 -4.99 -21.23
N VAL A 431 -8.26 -5.58 -20.19
CA VAL A 431 -8.81 -6.75 -19.46
C VAL A 431 -10.25 -6.52 -18.99
N ASP A 432 -10.48 -5.39 -18.30
CA ASP A 432 -11.76 -5.09 -17.65
C ASP A 432 -12.90 -4.83 -18.65
N TYR A 433 -12.60 -4.31 -19.85
CA TYR A 433 -13.63 -3.72 -20.72
C TYR A 433 -13.62 -4.17 -22.20
N VAL A 434 -12.60 -4.87 -22.71
CA VAL A 434 -12.56 -5.23 -24.15
C VAL A 434 -13.73 -6.14 -24.57
N GLY A 435 -14.25 -6.96 -23.65
CA GLY A 435 -15.46 -7.77 -23.87
C GLY A 435 -16.74 -6.96 -24.11
N SER A 436 -16.75 -5.66 -23.79
CA SER A 436 -17.87 -4.76 -24.06
C SER A 436 -17.84 -4.11 -25.45
N VAL A 437 -16.75 -4.29 -26.21
CA VAL A 437 -16.52 -3.63 -27.51
C VAL A 437 -17.38 -4.26 -28.61
N ALA A 438 -18.13 -3.44 -29.33
CA ALA A 438 -18.97 -3.91 -30.43
C ALA A 438 -18.13 -4.57 -31.56
N LYS A 439 -18.64 -5.65 -32.14
CA LYS A 439 -17.98 -6.34 -33.28
C LYS A 439 -17.80 -5.46 -34.52
N LYS A 440 -18.62 -4.40 -34.68
CA LYS A 440 -18.53 -3.44 -35.79
C LYS A 440 -17.43 -2.38 -35.60
N SER A 441 -17.18 -1.95 -34.35
CA SER A 441 -16.10 -1.02 -34.03
C SER A 441 -14.74 -1.66 -34.32
N LYS A 442 -13.86 -0.98 -35.06
CA LYS A 442 -12.50 -1.47 -35.29
C LYS A 442 -11.68 -1.31 -34.01
N LEU A 443 -11.08 -2.39 -33.54
CA LEU A 443 -10.25 -2.37 -32.35
C LEU A 443 -8.87 -1.80 -32.70
N MET A 444 -8.41 -0.79 -31.96
CA MET A 444 -7.02 -0.34 -32.00
C MET A 444 -6.40 -0.47 -30.61
N ILE A 445 -5.15 -0.93 -30.55
CA ILE A 445 -4.47 -1.25 -29.29
C ILE A 445 -3.09 -0.59 -29.29
N SER A 446 -2.67 -0.07 -28.14
CA SER A 446 -1.29 0.42 -27.96
C SER A 446 -0.26 -0.67 -28.29
N GLN A 447 0.80 -0.27 -29.00
CA GLN A 447 1.99 -1.10 -29.24
C GLN A 447 2.65 -1.69 -27.96
N HIS A 448 2.31 -1.17 -26.78
CA HIS A 448 2.86 -1.58 -25.50
C HIS A 448 2.08 -2.72 -24.82
N LEU A 449 0.91 -3.13 -25.34
CA LEU A 449 0.20 -4.31 -24.80
C LEU A 449 0.78 -5.60 -25.42
N PRO A 450 1.11 -6.64 -24.61
CA PRO A 450 1.66 -7.89 -25.13
C PRO A 450 0.68 -8.63 -26.05
N LYS A 451 1.15 -9.11 -27.21
CA LYS A 451 0.32 -9.82 -28.20
C LYS A 451 -0.32 -11.10 -27.67
N GLU A 452 0.40 -11.84 -26.83
CA GLU A 452 -0.07 -13.07 -26.18
C GLU A 452 -1.28 -12.76 -25.30
N MET A 453 -1.14 -11.77 -24.42
CA MET A 453 -2.22 -11.26 -23.57
C MET A 453 -3.40 -10.68 -24.35
N ILE A 454 -3.19 -10.07 -25.53
CA ILE A 454 -4.30 -9.64 -26.39
C ILE A 454 -5.09 -10.87 -26.92
N ALA A 455 -4.40 -11.94 -27.30
CA ALA A 455 -5.02 -13.15 -27.86
C ALA A 455 -5.92 -13.89 -26.84
N ASP A 456 -5.61 -13.81 -25.54
CA ASP A 456 -6.44 -14.40 -24.47
C ASP A 456 -7.84 -13.78 -24.36
N TYR A 457 -8.01 -12.51 -24.76
CA TYR A 457 -9.27 -11.76 -24.59
C TYR A 457 -10.01 -11.48 -25.90
N VAL A 458 -9.32 -11.42 -27.05
CA VAL A 458 -9.94 -11.12 -28.35
C VAL A 458 -9.47 -12.02 -29.49
N ASN A 459 -10.41 -12.79 -30.03
CA ASN A 459 -10.24 -13.51 -31.30
C ASN A 459 -10.85 -12.71 -32.45
N ARG A 460 -10.21 -11.57 -32.79
CA ARG A 460 -10.58 -10.69 -33.91
C ARG A 460 -9.42 -9.77 -34.30
N ASP A 461 -9.45 -9.25 -35.52
CA ASP A 461 -8.46 -8.29 -36.00
C ASP A 461 -8.44 -7.00 -35.17
N TYR A 462 -7.23 -6.48 -34.97
CA TYR A 462 -6.95 -5.20 -34.34
C TYR A 462 -5.79 -4.48 -35.08
N GLU A 463 -5.69 -3.17 -34.91
CA GLU A 463 -4.62 -2.35 -35.48
C GLU A 463 -3.77 -1.74 -34.34
N LEU A 464 -2.45 -1.73 -34.48
CA LEU A 464 -1.57 -1.14 -33.45
C LEU A 464 -1.48 0.39 -33.60
N ILE A 465 -1.50 1.10 -32.48
CA ILE A 465 -1.20 2.53 -32.40
C ILE A 465 0.26 2.72 -31.99
N TYR A 466 0.98 3.53 -32.75
CA TYR A 466 2.41 3.78 -32.57
C TYR A 466 2.66 5.15 -31.95
N TYR A 467 3.30 5.17 -30.78
CA TYR A 467 3.62 6.41 -30.05
C TYR A 467 4.87 6.25 -29.16
N GLU A 468 5.50 7.37 -28.81
CA GLU A 468 6.61 7.44 -27.85
C GLU A 468 6.16 8.21 -26.61
N ASP A 469 5.94 7.49 -25.52
CA ASP A 469 5.54 8.06 -24.22
C ASP A 469 6.77 8.49 -23.42
N SER A 470 7.08 9.78 -23.44
CA SER A 470 8.19 10.39 -22.71
C SER A 470 7.79 11.76 -22.16
N MET A 471 8.09 12.00 -20.88
CA MET A 471 7.81 13.29 -20.22
C MET A 471 8.66 14.45 -20.77
N GLU A 472 9.74 14.17 -21.48
CA GLU A 472 10.64 15.18 -22.05
C GLU A 472 10.28 15.53 -23.51
N ASN A 473 9.40 14.76 -24.15
CA ASN A 473 9.04 14.96 -25.56
C ASN A 473 7.88 15.97 -25.69
N ALA A 474 8.11 17.02 -26.48
CA ALA A 474 7.03 17.84 -27.05
C ALA A 474 6.19 17.02 -28.04
N PHE A 475 4.93 17.41 -28.25
CA PHE A 475 4.05 16.80 -29.23
C PHE A 475 4.65 16.89 -30.64
N ALA A 476 4.83 15.74 -31.27
CA ALA A 476 5.22 15.64 -32.67
C ALA A 476 4.58 14.43 -33.34
N ILE A 477 4.41 14.51 -34.65
CA ILE A 477 4.07 13.36 -35.49
C ILE A 477 5.16 13.23 -36.56
N GLN A 478 5.78 12.06 -36.64
CA GLN A 478 6.77 11.75 -37.67
C GLN A 478 6.53 10.33 -38.19
N ASP A 479 6.35 10.18 -39.49
CA ASP A 479 6.02 8.91 -40.16
C ASP A 479 4.77 8.19 -39.58
N GLY A 480 3.85 8.96 -38.98
CA GLY A 480 2.65 8.46 -38.31
C GLY A 480 2.86 7.98 -36.87
N VAL A 481 4.09 8.03 -36.34
CA VAL A 481 4.40 7.80 -34.93
C VAL A 481 4.18 9.11 -34.16
N ILE A 482 3.48 9.03 -33.03
CA ILE A 482 3.15 10.19 -32.18
C ILE A 482 4.13 10.26 -31.01
N SER A 483 4.95 11.30 -30.89
CA SER A 483 5.78 11.52 -29.69
C SER A 483 5.01 12.44 -28.74
N ALA A 484 4.54 11.92 -27.59
CA ALA A 484 3.76 12.67 -26.60
C ALA A 484 3.56 11.89 -25.28
N ASN A 485 3.54 12.59 -24.14
CA ASN A 485 3.20 12.03 -22.82
C ASN A 485 1.67 11.95 -22.65
N CYS A 486 1.06 10.93 -23.28
CA CYS A 486 -0.38 10.75 -23.35
C CYS A 486 -0.98 10.11 -22.09
N ARG A 487 -0.98 10.84 -20.96
CA ARG A 487 -1.56 10.39 -19.68
C ARG A 487 -3.04 10.02 -19.73
N THR A 488 -3.79 10.49 -20.74
CA THR A 488 -5.17 10.07 -20.99
C THR A 488 -5.32 9.57 -22.42
N VAL A 489 -6.19 8.58 -22.60
CA VAL A 489 -6.51 8.01 -23.92
C VAL A 489 -7.07 9.07 -24.87
N ALA A 490 -7.82 10.06 -24.36
CA ALA A 490 -8.39 11.16 -25.13
C ALA A 490 -7.32 12.02 -25.82
N VAL A 491 -6.21 12.32 -25.14
CA VAL A 491 -5.09 13.08 -25.71
C VAL A 491 -4.37 12.25 -26.79
N LEU A 492 -4.14 10.95 -26.57
CA LEU A 492 -3.59 10.08 -27.62
C LEU A 492 -4.52 10.01 -28.84
N LEU A 493 -5.83 9.89 -28.63
CA LEU A 493 -6.82 9.84 -29.69
C LEU A 493 -6.82 11.09 -30.57
N ALA A 494 -6.53 12.27 -30.02
CA ALA A 494 -6.36 13.49 -30.81
C ALA A 494 -5.11 13.42 -31.70
N GLY A 495 -4.00 12.89 -31.18
CA GLY A 495 -2.82 12.56 -31.99
C GLY A 495 -3.11 11.53 -33.08
N VAL A 496 -3.89 10.47 -32.79
CA VAL A 496 -4.25 9.45 -33.79
C VAL A 496 -5.16 10.03 -34.87
N ALA A 497 -6.15 10.84 -34.50
CA ALA A 497 -7.00 11.54 -35.45
C ALA A 497 -6.19 12.44 -36.40
N LEU A 498 -5.19 13.15 -35.90
CA LEU A 498 -4.23 13.91 -36.72
C LEU A 498 -3.47 13.02 -37.70
N VAL A 499 -2.89 11.90 -37.25
CA VAL A 499 -2.23 10.93 -38.16
C VAL A 499 -3.20 10.44 -39.24
N MET A 500 -4.48 10.24 -38.89
CA MET A 500 -5.52 9.82 -39.84
C MET A 500 -5.99 10.92 -40.81
N GLY A 501 -5.52 12.15 -40.67
CA GLY A 501 -5.82 13.29 -41.55
C GLY A 501 -7.04 14.10 -41.13
N ALA A 502 -7.34 14.19 -39.82
CA ALA A 502 -8.45 14.99 -39.30
C ALA A 502 -8.33 16.48 -39.65
N LYS A 503 -9.40 17.06 -40.21
CA LYS A 503 -9.53 18.52 -40.40
C LYS A 503 -9.86 19.22 -39.08
N ARG A 504 -10.74 18.60 -38.29
CA ARG A 504 -11.30 19.13 -37.03
C ARG A 504 -11.48 17.99 -36.04
N ILE A 505 -11.20 18.25 -34.77
CA ILE A 505 -11.32 17.25 -33.71
C ILE A 505 -12.27 17.78 -32.64
N PHE A 506 -13.45 17.17 -32.60
CA PHE A 506 -14.43 17.37 -31.54
C PHE A 506 -14.15 16.39 -30.40
N ILE A 507 -14.33 16.83 -29.15
CA ILE A 507 -14.12 16.00 -27.95
C ILE A 507 -15.32 16.13 -27.01
N VAL A 508 -15.79 14.99 -26.50
CA VAL A 508 -16.88 14.88 -25.51
C VAL A 508 -16.44 13.99 -24.35
N GLY A 509 -16.97 14.22 -23.15
CA GLY A 509 -16.57 13.49 -21.95
C GLY A 509 -15.17 13.85 -21.42
N MET A 510 -14.56 14.96 -21.88
CA MET A 510 -13.25 15.42 -21.41
C MET A 510 -13.39 16.49 -20.32
N ASP A 511 -13.97 16.11 -19.19
CA ASP A 511 -14.49 17.04 -18.19
C ASP A 511 -13.37 17.74 -17.38
N GLY A 512 -12.20 17.09 -17.26
CA GLY A 512 -11.05 17.55 -16.48
C GLY A 512 -10.97 16.95 -15.08
N TYR A 513 -10.01 17.42 -14.26
CA TYR A 513 -9.70 16.92 -12.92
C TYR A 513 -9.67 18.09 -11.89
N MET A 514 -10.80 18.80 -11.80
CA MET A 514 -11.11 20.05 -11.04
C MET A 514 -11.33 19.93 -9.51
N ALA A 515 -10.60 20.68 -8.66
CA ALA A 515 -10.30 20.43 -7.23
C ALA A 515 -11.13 20.94 -5.99
N THR A 516 -12.25 21.72 -6.05
CA THR A 516 -12.56 22.72 -4.96
C THR A 516 -13.84 22.57 -4.06
N SER A 517 -13.64 22.05 -2.82
CA SER A 517 -14.30 22.20 -1.48
C SER A 517 -15.85 22.45 -1.28
N PRO A 518 -16.40 22.47 -0.04
CA PRO A 518 -17.85 22.51 0.26
C PRO A 518 -18.70 23.70 -0.26
N LYS A 519 -18.15 24.55 -1.14
CA LYS A 519 -18.83 25.69 -1.77
C LYS A 519 -18.93 25.56 -3.32
N GLY A 520 -18.56 24.41 -3.90
CA GLY A 520 -18.61 24.09 -5.34
C GLY A 520 -17.34 24.53 -6.11
N ILE A 521 -17.03 24.06 -7.33
CA ILE A 521 -17.55 22.97 -8.18
C ILE A 521 -16.38 22.00 -8.46
N TYR A 522 -16.64 20.69 -8.62
CA TYR A 522 -15.67 19.70 -9.11
C TYR A 522 -16.12 19.13 -10.47
N HIS A 523 -15.17 18.73 -11.32
CA HIS A 523 -15.41 17.76 -12.39
C HIS A 523 -14.31 16.68 -12.33
N PHE A 524 -14.73 15.42 -12.44
CA PHE A 524 -13.90 14.22 -12.29
C PHE A 524 -14.10 13.26 -13.47
N TYR A 525 -13.01 12.69 -13.96
CA TYR A 525 -13.00 11.54 -14.87
C TYR A 525 -13.30 10.26 -14.06
N ASN A 526 -14.56 9.81 -14.03
CA ASN A 526 -15.01 8.73 -13.16
C ASN A 526 -15.16 7.38 -13.90
N GLU A 527 -14.02 6.77 -14.22
CA GLU A 527 -13.97 5.32 -14.38
C GLU A 527 -13.83 4.65 -13.01
N LYS A 528 -14.41 3.45 -12.87
CA LYS A 528 -14.32 2.69 -11.61
C LYS A 528 -12.86 2.54 -11.20
N ASN A 529 -12.53 3.12 -10.04
CA ASN A 529 -11.24 3.04 -9.38
C ASN A 529 -10.10 3.83 -10.09
N GLU A 530 -10.10 5.16 -10.02
CA GLU A 530 -8.85 5.95 -10.07
C GLU A 530 -8.37 6.31 -8.64
N ALA A 531 -7.23 6.99 -8.52
CA ALA A 531 -6.66 7.44 -7.24
C ALA A 531 -7.21 8.80 -6.82
N GLU A 532 -7.60 8.96 -5.56
CA GLU A 532 -8.27 10.17 -5.05
C GLU A 532 -7.30 11.24 -4.52
N GLN A 533 -5.99 11.07 -4.69
CA GLN A 533 -4.99 12.02 -4.19
C GLN A 533 -5.00 13.31 -5.02
N ILE A 534 -5.39 14.42 -4.40
CA ILE A 534 -5.66 15.71 -5.05
C ILE A 534 -4.46 16.24 -5.85
N ASP A 535 -3.22 16.01 -5.40
CA ASP A 535 -2.04 16.56 -6.08
C ASP A 535 -1.68 15.78 -7.36
N ASP A 536 -1.80 14.45 -7.36
CA ASP A 536 -1.67 13.62 -8.57
C ASP A 536 -2.73 14.01 -9.63
N LEU A 537 -3.95 14.36 -9.19
CA LEU A 537 -5.04 14.82 -10.07
C LEU A 537 -4.75 16.20 -10.69
N LYS A 538 -4.20 17.14 -9.91
CA LYS A 538 -3.74 18.44 -10.43
C LYS A 538 -2.61 18.26 -11.45
N GLU A 539 -1.65 17.38 -11.18
CA GLU A 539 -0.54 17.12 -12.09
C GLU A 539 -1.08 16.58 -13.43
N LYS A 540 -1.97 15.58 -13.39
CA LYS A 540 -2.66 15.04 -14.58
C LYS A 540 -3.44 16.11 -15.35
N HIS A 541 -4.12 17.02 -14.67
CA HIS A 541 -4.83 18.13 -15.33
C HIS A 541 -3.88 19.03 -16.12
N ASN A 542 -2.78 19.45 -15.48
CA ASN A 542 -1.79 20.35 -16.06
C ASN A 542 -1.06 19.71 -17.25
N TRP A 543 -0.70 18.42 -17.15
CA TRP A 543 -0.11 17.67 -18.26
C TRP A 543 -1.07 17.58 -19.47
N ASN A 544 -2.34 17.17 -19.25
CA ASN A 544 -3.33 17.14 -20.33
C ASN A 544 -3.51 18.52 -20.98
N LEU A 545 -3.61 19.59 -20.19
CA LEU A 545 -3.72 20.97 -20.69
C LEU A 545 -2.53 21.35 -21.58
N ASN A 546 -1.30 21.03 -21.16
CA ASN A 546 -0.08 21.28 -21.92
C ASN A 546 -0.09 20.56 -23.28
N TYR A 547 -0.48 19.28 -23.32
CA TYR A 547 -0.53 18.53 -24.58
C TYR A 547 -1.68 18.92 -25.49
N LEU A 548 -2.86 19.27 -24.95
CA LEU A 548 -3.95 19.84 -25.76
C LEU A 548 -3.50 21.12 -26.48
N LYS A 549 -2.75 22.01 -25.81
CA LYS A 549 -2.16 23.21 -26.44
C LYS A 549 -1.25 22.87 -27.60
N GLN A 550 -0.33 21.92 -27.40
CA GLN A 550 0.63 21.55 -28.44
C GLN A 550 -0.05 20.86 -29.64
N ILE A 551 -1.08 20.05 -29.40
CA ILE A 551 -1.93 19.44 -30.44
C ILE A 551 -2.71 20.50 -31.20
N ASP A 552 -3.30 21.48 -30.52
CA ASP A 552 -4.06 22.58 -31.13
C ASP A 552 -3.15 23.48 -31.97
N SER A 553 -1.97 23.86 -31.46
CA SER A 553 -0.94 24.58 -32.23
C SER A 553 -0.52 23.80 -33.48
N TYR A 554 -0.23 22.50 -33.34
CA TYR A 554 0.11 21.64 -34.47
C TYR A 554 -1.02 21.56 -35.51
N MET A 555 -2.29 21.50 -35.09
CA MET A 555 -3.43 21.55 -36.00
C MET A 555 -3.51 22.86 -36.78
N VAL A 556 -3.35 24.00 -36.10
CA VAL A 556 -3.44 25.33 -36.70
C VAL A 556 -2.28 25.56 -37.69
N GLU A 557 -1.06 25.11 -37.36
CA GLU A 557 0.10 25.15 -38.26
C GLU A 557 -0.10 24.33 -39.54
N GLN A 558 -0.87 23.23 -39.48
CA GLN A 558 -1.26 22.43 -40.65
C GLN A 558 -2.52 22.95 -41.37
N GLY A 559 -3.09 24.09 -40.95
CA GLY A 559 -4.28 24.70 -41.56
C GLY A 559 -5.64 24.15 -41.11
N GLY A 560 -5.68 23.39 -40.02
CA GLY A 560 -6.91 22.89 -39.40
C GLY A 560 -7.67 23.95 -38.57
N GLU A 561 -8.90 23.65 -38.16
CA GLU A 561 -9.75 24.57 -37.36
C GLU A 561 -9.54 24.40 -35.82
N GLY A 562 -8.62 23.54 -35.39
CA GLY A 562 -8.24 23.33 -33.98
C GLY A 562 -9.06 22.28 -33.20
N LEU A 563 -8.90 22.27 -31.88
CA LEU A 563 -9.57 21.37 -30.92
C LEU A 563 -10.86 21.97 -30.35
N HIS A 564 -11.94 21.19 -30.40
CA HIS A 564 -13.28 21.62 -30.01
C HIS A 564 -13.86 20.70 -28.92
N ILE A 565 -13.72 21.06 -27.64
CA ILE A 565 -14.40 20.35 -26.56
C ILE A 565 -15.83 20.88 -26.47
N ILE A 566 -16.82 20.02 -26.72
CA ILE A 566 -18.22 20.44 -26.88
C ILE A 566 -19.11 20.10 -25.66
N THR A 567 -18.75 19.12 -24.83
CA THR A 567 -19.39 18.98 -23.50
C THR A 567 -18.72 19.88 -22.44
N PRO A 568 -19.39 20.20 -21.31
CA PRO A 568 -18.81 21.02 -20.25
C PRO A 568 -17.47 20.47 -19.75
N THR A 569 -16.46 21.35 -19.67
CA THR A 569 -15.09 20.98 -19.31
C THR A 569 -14.40 22.04 -18.47
N ASN A 570 -13.35 21.66 -17.74
CA ASN A 570 -12.39 22.57 -17.11
C ASN A 570 -11.29 23.07 -18.07
N TYR A 571 -11.10 22.45 -19.24
CA TYR A 571 -10.17 22.93 -20.27
C TYR A 571 -10.80 24.10 -21.07
N LYS A 572 -11.04 25.23 -20.38
CA LYS A 572 -11.92 26.32 -20.84
C LYS A 572 -11.56 26.93 -22.21
N GLU A 573 -10.27 27.01 -22.52
CA GLU A 573 -9.76 27.55 -23.80
C GLU A 573 -10.23 26.75 -25.04
N PHE A 574 -10.47 25.44 -24.90
CA PHE A 574 -11.00 24.58 -25.97
C PHE A 574 -12.53 24.39 -25.90
N TYR A 575 -13.22 24.95 -24.88
CA TYR A 575 -14.66 24.74 -24.72
C TYR A 575 -15.46 25.56 -25.73
N LYS A 576 -16.17 24.88 -26.64
CA LYS A 576 -17.02 25.50 -27.67
C LYS A 576 -18.52 25.31 -27.45
N GLY A 577 -18.92 24.34 -26.63
CA GLY A 577 -20.33 24.08 -26.26
C GLY A 577 -21.18 23.41 -27.34
N LEU A 578 -21.79 22.27 -27.01
CA LEU A 578 -22.55 21.39 -27.92
C LEU A 578 -23.74 22.08 -28.60
N LYS A 579 -24.41 23.00 -27.90
CA LYS A 579 -25.53 23.80 -28.44
C LYS A 579 -25.15 24.74 -29.59
N ASN A 580 -23.86 25.03 -29.79
CA ASN A 580 -23.41 25.82 -30.94
C ASN A 580 -23.27 24.97 -32.23
N TYR A 581 -23.50 23.65 -32.12
CA TYR A 581 -23.40 22.70 -33.22
C TYR A 581 -24.71 21.93 -33.50
N LEU A 582 -25.68 21.95 -32.59
CA LEU A 582 -27.01 21.36 -32.82
C LEU A 582 -27.95 22.35 -33.51
#